data_AF-A0A3B9J4J5-F1
#
_entry.id   AF-A0A3B9J4J5-F1
#
_cell.length_a   1.000
_cell.length_b   1.000
_cell.length_c   1.000
_cell.angle_alpha   90.00
_cell.angle_beta   90.00
_cell.angle_gamma   90.00
#
_symmetry.space_group_name_H-M   'P 1'
#
loop_
_entity.id
_entity.type
_entity.pdbx_description
1 polymer ?
#
loop_
_entity_poly.entity_id
_entity_poly.type
_entity_poly.pdbx_seq_one_letter_code
_entity_poly.pdbx_strand_id
1 'polypeptide(L)'
;MRIRKGYPNSRALFDVQNIGSQGAALHFTCIENAVRLMTLAVTGYGVVMLLLVAGVAIGLIVFQSALIAPPIRKTLDPPLTGKVLRSLWPKFFLILTGVGTVFTLVHFVSDPDNLFLGVIFGLLVVGFPLIAYLIIPATEKARDSGNDRLFGLLHRLSVILTVLVLLAYIVAAALALS
;
A
#
# COMPACT_ATOMS: atom_id res chain seq x y z
N MET A 1 -58.14 7.45 57.13
CA MET A 1 -56.75 7.23 56.69
C MET A 1 -56.61 7.75 55.26
N ARG A 2 -56.06 8.96 55.06
CA ARG A 2 -56.03 9.65 53.75
C ARG A 2 -54.59 9.64 53.24
N ILE A 3 -54.24 8.72 52.34
CA ILE A 3 -52.91 8.65 51.74
C ILE A 3 -52.75 9.83 50.77
N ARG A 4 -51.95 10.84 51.14
CA ARG A 4 -51.56 11.91 50.21
C ARG A 4 -50.56 11.31 49.21
N LYS A 5 -50.95 11.16 47.95
CA LYS A 5 -49.98 11.00 46.84
C LYS A 5 -49.24 12.33 46.69
N GLY A 6 -48.01 12.39 47.20
CA GLY A 6 -47.09 13.50 46.94
C GLY A 6 -46.65 13.45 45.48
N TYR A 7 -47.09 14.41 44.67
CA TYR A 7 -46.56 14.59 43.32
C TYR A 7 -45.14 15.14 43.44
N PRO A 8 -44.14 14.60 42.71
CA PRO A 8 -42.78 15.10 42.77
C PRO A 8 -42.75 16.57 42.36
N ASN A 9 -42.04 17.39 43.16
CA ASN A 9 -41.80 18.80 42.89
C ASN A 9 -41.16 18.94 41.50
N SER A 10 -41.64 19.88 40.68
CA SER A 10 -41.15 20.12 39.32
C SER A 10 -39.63 20.29 39.26
N ARG A 11 -38.99 20.88 40.28
CA ARG A 11 -37.53 20.96 40.37
C ARG A 11 -36.83 19.59 40.38
N ALA A 12 -37.40 18.61 41.08
CA ALA A 12 -36.84 17.26 41.12
C ALA A 12 -36.97 16.54 39.76
N LEU A 13 -38.04 16.82 39.00
CA LEU A 13 -38.16 16.31 37.63
C LEU A 13 -37.17 16.98 36.67
N PHE A 14 -36.95 18.29 36.80
CA PHE A 14 -35.91 19.00 36.04
C PHE A 14 -34.50 18.47 36.34
N ASP A 15 -34.18 18.21 37.61
CA ASP A 15 -32.88 17.67 38.00
C ASP A 15 -32.66 16.24 37.46
N VAL A 16 -33.67 15.37 37.53
CA VAL A 16 -33.58 14.01 36.96
C VAL A 16 -33.41 14.05 35.43
N GLN A 17 -34.10 14.97 34.75
CA GLN A 17 -34.01 15.12 33.31
C GLN A 17 -32.67 15.74 32.86
N ASN A 18 -32.11 16.64 33.67
CA ASN A 18 -30.78 17.22 33.47
C ASN A 18 -29.65 16.20 33.75
N ILE A 19 -29.80 15.34 34.77
CA ILE A 19 -28.86 14.25 35.04
C ILE A 19 -28.92 13.21 33.91
N GLY A 20 -30.11 12.89 33.40
CA GLY A 20 -30.28 11.99 32.26
C GLY A 20 -29.68 12.54 30.95
N SER A 21 -29.82 13.85 30.70
CA SER A 21 -29.23 14.49 29.51
C SER A 21 -27.70 14.60 29.61
N GLN A 22 -27.16 14.91 30.79
CA GLN A 22 -25.71 14.92 31.04
C GLN A 22 -25.09 13.52 30.96
N GLY A 23 -25.78 12.50 31.47
CA GLY A 23 -25.37 11.10 31.32
C GLY A 23 -25.33 10.66 29.85
N ALA A 24 -26.37 10.99 29.08
CA ALA A 24 -26.39 10.70 27.64
C ALA A 24 -25.26 11.41 26.88
N ALA A 25 -24.96 12.65 27.21
CA ALA A 25 -23.84 13.41 26.63
C ALA A 25 -22.46 12.79 26.99
N LEU A 26 -22.30 12.33 28.24
CA LEU A 26 -21.10 11.61 28.68
C LEU A 26 -20.92 10.27 27.96
N HIS A 27 -21.99 9.50 27.79
CA HIS A 27 -21.94 8.25 27.02
C HIS A 27 -21.61 8.50 25.54
N PHE A 28 -22.20 9.54 24.93
CA PHE A 28 -21.93 9.89 23.53
C PHE A 28 -20.47 10.34 23.33
N THR A 29 -19.96 11.23 24.18
CA THR A 29 -18.55 11.65 24.15
C THR A 29 -17.58 10.50 24.44
N CYS A 30 -17.94 9.56 25.32
CA CYS A 30 -17.13 8.37 25.58
C CYS A 30 -17.05 7.46 24.35
N ILE A 31 -18.16 7.26 23.62
CA ILE A 31 -18.20 6.49 22.37
C ILE A 31 -17.37 7.19 21.29
N GLU A 32 -17.55 8.50 21.10
CA GLU A 32 -16.77 9.26 20.11
C GLU A 32 -15.26 9.19 20.40
N ASN A 33 -14.87 9.33 21.67
CA ASN A 33 -13.48 9.21 22.08
C ASN A 33 -12.93 7.80 21.89
N ALA A 34 -13.73 6.76 22.19
CA ALA A 34 -13.33 5.37 21.97
C ALA A 34 -13.15 5.06 20.47
N VAL A 35 -14.04 5.54 19.61
CA VAL A 35 -13.93 5.42 18.15
C VAL A 35 -12.69 6.16 17.64
N ARG A 36 -12.44 7.40 18.10
CA ARG A 36 -11.23 8.15 17.76
C ARG A 36 -9.95 7.42 18.17
N LEU A 37 -9.91 6.85 19.38
CA LEU A 37 -8.76 6.08 19.84
C LEU A 37 -8.53 4.83 19.00
N MET A 38 -9.60 4.12 18.60
CA MET A 38 -9.49 2.98 17.68
C MET A 38 -8.99 3.41 16.30
N THR A 39 -9.50 4.49 15.73
CA THR A 39 -9.04 5.01 14.44
C THR A 39 -7.56 5.40 14.50
N LEU A 40 -7.14 6.12 15.53
CA LEU A 40 -5.73 6.49 15.72
C LEU A 40 -4.81 5.27 15.84
N ALA A 41 -5.25 4.22 16.53
CA ALA A 41 -4.50 2.98 16.62
C ALA A 41 -4.38 2.30 15.24
N VAL A 42 -5.48 2.17 14.50
CA VAL A 42 -5.50 1.56 13.16
C VAL A 42 -4.60 2.33 12.19
N THR A 43 -4.70 3.66 12.14
CA THR A 43 -3.83 4.50 11.31
C THR A 43 -2.36 4.38 11.72
N GLY A 44 -2.07 4.33 13.03
CA GLY A 44 -0.72 4.15 13.54
C GLY A 44 -0.07 2.83 13.11
N TYR A 45 -0.76 1.70 13.29
CA TYR A 45 -0.28 0.41 12.79
C TYR A 45 -0.20 0.37 11.27
N GLY A 46 -1.14 1.03 10.60
CA GLY A 46 -1.18 1.19 9.16
C GLY A 46 0.08 1.83 8.57
N VAL A 47 0.50 2.96 9.13
CA VAL A 47 1.73 3.66 8.74
C VAL A 47 2.96 2.75 8.88
N VAL A 48 3.08 2.04 10.01
CA VAL A 48 4.20 1.09 10.21
C VAL A 48 4.19 -0.01 9.15
N MET A 49 3.03 -0.56 8.83
CA MET A 49 2.89 -1.58 7.78
C MET A 49 3.24 -1.04 6.40
N LEU A 50 2.80 0.18 6.04
CA LEU A 50 3.15 0.83 4.78
C LEU A 50 4.67 1.01 4.64
N LEU A 51 5.34 1.46 5.71
CA LEU A 51 6.80 1.62 5.72
C LEU A 51 7.54 0.30 5.55
N LEU A 52 7.08 -0.77 6.23
CA LEU A 52 7.67 -2.10 6.09
C LEU A 52 7.53 -2.63 4.66
N VAL A 53 6.32 -2.56 4.08
CA VAL A 53 6.07 -3.04 2.72
C VAL A 53 6.84 -2.22 1.69
N ALA A 54 6.87 -0.89 1.83
CA ALA A 54 7.67 -0.01 0.97
C ALA A 54 9.18 -0.34 1.07
N GLY A 55 9.70 -0.53 2.30
CA GLY A 55 11.09 -0.92 2.53
C GLY A 55 11.44 -2.27 1.89
N VAL A 56 10.55 -3.26 2.00
CA VAL A 56 10.71 -4.56 1.32
C VAL A 56 10.75 -4.38 -0.20
N ALA A 57 9.85 -3.60 -0.78
CA ALA A 57 9.80 -3.37 -2.22
C ALA A 57 11.05 -2.65 -2.74
N ILE A 58 11.49 -1.59 -2.05
CA ILE A 58 12.73 -0.85 -2.35
C ILE A 58 13.92 -1.81 -2.28
N GLY A 59 14.02 -2.58 -1.19
CA GLY A 59 15.06 -3.59 -0.99
C GLY A 59 15.10 -4.63 -2.12
N LEU A 60 13.94 -5.16 -2.53
CA LEU A 60 13.83 -6.11 -3.64
C LEU A 60 14.33 -5.51 -4.97
N ILE A 61 13.93 -4.28 -5.28
CA ILE A 61 14.35 -3.61 -6.53
C ILE A 61 15.86 -3.37 -6.54
N VAL A 62 16.42 -2.85 -5.45
CA VAL A 62 17.86 -2.58 -5.33
C VAL A 62 18.66 -3.88 -5.32
N PHE A 63 18.23 -4.88 -4.55
CA PHE A 63 18.88 -6.19 -4.49
C PHE A 63 18.95 -6.82 -5.87
N GLN A 64 17.83 -6.84 -6.60
CA GLN A 64 17.81 -7.42 -7.93
C GLN A 64 18.68 -6.62 -8.92
N SER A 65 18.60 -5.29 -8.90
CA SER A 65 19.27 -4.44 -9.90
C SER A 65 20.78 -4.30 -9.67
N ALA A 66 21.20 -4.14 -8.42
CA ALA A 66 22.58 -3.86 -8.04
C ALA A 66 23.36 -5.12 -7.65
N LEU A 67 22.72 -6.12 -7.02
CA LEU A 67 23.42 -7.27 -6.46
C LEU A 67 23.24 -8.55 -7.29
N ILE A 68 22.07 -8.78 -7.87
CA ILE A 68 21.83 -10.02 -8.66
C ILE A 68 22.19 -9.83 -10.14
N ALA A 69 21.75 -8.74 -10.75
CA ALA A 69 21.88 -8.58 -12.20
C ALA A 69 23.35 -8.44 -12.70
N PRO A 70 24.26 -7.71 -12.02
CA PRO A 70 25.64 -7.58 -12.50
C PRO A 70 26.45 -8.87 -12.42
N PRO A 71 26.44 -9.67 -11.34
CA PRO A 71 27.13 -10.95 -11.29
C PRO A 71 26.65 -11.91 -12.38
N ILE A 72 25.33 -12.09 -12.53
CA ILE A 72 24.77 -13.00 -13.56
C ILE A 72 25.32 -12.68 -14.95
N ARG A 73 25.36 -11.40 -15.32
CA ARG A 73 25.88 -10.96 -16.63
C ARG A 73 27.40 -11.06 -16.77
N LYS A 74 28.15 -11.05 -15.66
CA LYS A 74 29.62 -11.11 -15.67
C LYS A 74 30.15 -12.54 -15.59
N THR A 75 29.43 -13.46 -14.95
CA THR A 75 29.95 -14.80 -14.60
C THR A 75 29.43 -15.91 -15.51
N LEU A 76 28.36 -15.69 -16.27
CA LEU A 76 27.75 -16.71 -17.11
C LEU A 76 27.99 -16.43 -18.59
N ASP A 77 28.17 -17.48 -19.38
CA ASP A 77 28.23 -17.37 -20.84
C ASP A 77 26.91 -16.78 -21.39
N PRO A 78 26.94 -16.05 -22.51
CA PRO A 78 25.75 -15.38 -23.06
C PRO A 78 24.51 -16.28 -23.25
N PRO A 79 24.63 -17.54 -23.73
CA PRO A 79 23.49 -18.44 -23.86
C PRO A 79 22.86 -18.81 -22.51
N LEU A 80 23.70 -19.07 -21.49
CA LEU A 80 23.24 -19.42 -20.14
C LEU A 80 22.64 -18.22 -19.41
N THR A 81 23.24 -17.03 -19.57
CA THR A 81 22.72 -15.77 -19.04
C THR A 81 21.28 -15.54 -19.50
N GLY A 82 21.02 -15.68 -20.80
CA GLY A 82 19.68 -15.52 -21.35
C GLY A 82 18.67 -16.48 -20.72
N LYS A 83 19.03 -17.75 -20.55
CA LYS A 83 18.14 -18.76 -19.95
C LYS A 83 17.80 -18.44 -18.49
N VAL A 84 18.78 -18.03 -17.71
CA VAL A 84 18.59 -17.66 -16.29
C VAL A 84 17.70 -16.42 -16.18
N LEU A 85 17.98 -15.38 -16.96
CA LEU A 85 17.24 -14.11 -16.91
C LEU A 85 15.77 -14.27 -17.33
N ARG A 86 15.48 -15.05 -18.38
CA ARG A 86 14.10 -15.35 -18.81
C ARG A 86 13.28 -16.10 -17.74
N SER A 87 13.92 -16.88 -16.88
CA SER A 87 13.25 -17.55 -15.75
C SER A 87 13.06 -16.63 -14.53
N LEU A 88 13.99 -15.71 -14.28
CA LEU A 88 13.98 -14.84 -13.10
C LEU A 88 13.08 -13.60 -13.29
N TRP A 89 13.12 -12.95 -14.45
CA TRP A 89 12.42 -11.68 -14.65
C TRP A 89 10.89 -11.76 -14.50
N PRO A 90 10.20 -12.77 -15.05
CA PRO A 90 8.76 -12.91 -14.84
C PRO A 90 8.38 -13.01 -13.37
N LYS A 91 9.16 -13.77 -12.59
CA LYS A 91 8.93 -13.96 -11.15
C LYS A 91 9.15 -12.65 -10.38
N PHE A 92 10.20 -11.91 -10.71
CA PHE A 92 10.49 -10.62 -10.09
C PHE A 92 9.33 -9.63 -10.24
N PHE A 93 8.82 -9.44 -11.46
CA PHE A 93 7.72 -8.52 -11.69
C PHE A 93 6.42 -8.99 -11.02
N LEU A 94 6.13 -10.30 -11.04
CA LEU A 94 4.96 -10.84 -10.37
C LEU A 94 5.01 -10.65 -8.84
N ILE A 95 6.18 -10.86 -8.23
CA ILE A 95 6.40 -10.60 -6.80
C ILE A 95 6.19 -9.11 -6.52
N LEU A 96 6.73 -8.21 -7.34
CA LEU A 96 6.51 -6.77 -7.17
C LEU A 96 5.03 -6.38 -7.28
N THR A 97 4.29 -6.95 -8.23
CA THR A 97 2.83 -6.75 -8.32
C THR A 97 2.11 -7.22 -7.06
N GLY A 98 2.50 -8.37 -6.50
CA GLY A 98 1.93 -8.89 -5.26
C GLY A 98 2.23 -7.99 -4.06
N VAL A 99 3.48 -7.57 -3.89
CA VAL A 99 3.90 -6.62 -2.84
C VAL A 99 3.17 -5.29 -2.99
N GLY A 100 3.04 -4.77 -4.22
CA GLY A 100 2.27 -3.56 -4.51
C GLY A 100 0.80 -3.69 -4.15
N THR A 101 0.21 -4.86 -4.39
CA THR A 101 -1.20 -5.11 -4.05
C THR A 101 -1.39 -5.09 -2.53
N VAL A 102 -0.48 -5.72 -1.77
CA VAL A 102 -0.49 -5.65 -0.31
C VAL A 102 -0.35 -4.20 0.16
N PHE A 103 0.59 -3.44 -0.42
CA PHE A 103 0.78 -2.02 -0.10
C PHE A 103 -0.52 -1.21 -0.30
N THR A 104 -1.18 -1.36 -1.45
CA THR A 104 -2.41 -0.66 -1.78
C THR A 104 -3.57 -1.05 -0.86
N LEU A 105 -3.69 -2.33 -0.50
CA LEU A 105 -4.72 -2.80 0.44
C LEU A 105 -4.49 -2.21 1.85
N VAL A 106 -3.24 -2.20 2.32
CA VAL A 106 -2.90 -1.58 3.61
C VAL A 106 -3.26 -0.09 3.58
N HIS A 107 -2.97 0.62 2.48
CA HIS A 107 -3.32 2.04 2.35
C HIS A 107 -4.83 2.26 2.50
N PHE A 108 -5.66 1.50 1.79
CA PHE A 108 -7.12 1.66 1.86
C PHE A 108 -7.72 1.33 3.23
N VAL A 109 -7.08 0.46 4.01
CA VAL A 109 -7.52 0.17 5.39
C VAL A 109 -7.04 1.23 6.38
N SER A 110 -5.86 1.82 6.14
CA SER A 110 -5.18 2.71 7.09
C SER A 110 -5.59 4.17 6.94
N ASP A 111 -5.91 4.58 5.72
CA ASP A 111 -6.33 5.94 5.35
C ASP A 111 -7.49 5.87 4.34
N PRO A 112 -8.70 5.47 4.80
CA PRO A 112 -9.86 5.29 3.94
C PRO A 112 -10.39 6.60 3.35
N ASP A 113 -10.10 7.74 3.98
CA ASP A 113 -10.55 9.06 3.52
C ASP A 113 -9.75 9.54 2.30
N ASN A 114 -8.51 9.07 2.14
CA ASN A 114 -7.62 9.46 1.04
C ASN A 114 -7.59 8.44 -0.11
N LEU A 115 -8.78 8.17 -0.66
CA LEU A 115 -8.95 7.21 -1.76
C LEU A 115 -8.15 7.59 -3.01
N PHE A 116 -8.07 8.88 -3.33
CA PHE A 116 -7.37 9.36 -4.51
C PHE A 116 -5.89 8.98 -4.49
N LEU A 117 -5.21 9.19 -3.37
CA LEU A 117 -3.80 8.84 -3.20
C LEU A 117 -3.60 7.31 -3.25
N GLY A 118 -4.52 6.54 -2.64
CA GLY A 118 -4.51 5.08 -2.69
C GLY A 118 -4.63 4.53 -4.11
N VAL A 119 -5.51 5.10 -4.92
CA VAL A 119 -5.67 4.71 -6.34
C VAL A 119 -4.42 5.05 -7.15
N ILE A 120 -3.84 6.24 -6.96
CA ILE A 120 -2.59 6.63 -7.66
C ILE A 120 -1.47 5.65 -7.31
N PHE A 121 -1.22 5.40 -6.03
CA PHE A 121 -0.18 4.45 -5.65
C PHE A 121 -0.46 3.06 -6.16
N GLY A 122 -1.71 2.58 -6.11
CA GLY A 122 -2.09 1.30 -6.70
C GLY A 122 -1.77 1.20 -8.19
N LEU A 123 -2.13 2.22 -8.99
CA LEU A 123 -1.80 2.23 -10.41
C LEU A 123 -0.28 2.20 -10.66
N LEU A 124 0.49 2.92 -9.86
CA LEU A 124 1.95 2.96 -9.99
C LEU A 124 2.59 1.63 -9.54
N VAL A 125 2.35 1.20 -8.30
CA VAL A 125 3.06 0.08 -7.68
C VAL A 125 2.52 -1.30 -8.05
N VAL A 126 1.29 -1.39 -8.57
CA VAL A 126 0.71 -2.63 -9.10
C VAL A 126 0.73 -2.63 -10.62
N GLY A 127 0.27 -1.53 -11.23
CA GLY A 127 0.09 -1.42 -12.67
C GLY A 127 1.42 -1.45 -13.44
N PHE A 128 2.44 -0.72 -12.99
CA PHE A 128 3.71 -0.68 -13.73
C PHE A 128 4.48 -2.02 -13.72
N PRO A 129 4.62 -2.74 -12.59
CA PRO A 129 5.19 -4.08 -12.60
C PRO A 129 4.37 -5.06 -13.43
N LEU A 130 3.04 -4.94 -13.43
CA LEU A 130 2.17 -5.78 -14.25
C LEU A 130 2.38 -5.53 -15.75
N ILE A 131 2.47 -4.27 -16.17
CA ILE A 131 2.81 -3.92 -17.55
C ILE A 131 4.19 -4.48 -17.92
N ALA A 132 5.18 -4.33 -17.04
CA ALA A 132 6.53 -4.85 -17.26
C ALA A 132 6.55 -6.38 -17.39
N TYR A 133 5.71 -7.10 -16.63
CA TYR A 133 5.50 -8.54 -16.78
C TYR A 133 4.88 -8.90 -18.13
N LEU A 134 3.84 -8.19 -18.57
CA LEU A 134 3.11 -8.48 -19.79
C LEU A 134 3.93 -8.26 -21.07
N ILE A 135 4.92 -7.36 -21.05
CA ILE A 135 5.79 -7.11 -22.21
C ILE A 135 6.97 -8.09 -22.33
N ILE A 136 7.20 -8.98 -21.36
CA ILE A 136 8.31 -9.94 -21.40
C ILE A 136 8.26 -10.84 -22.64
N PRO A 137 7.13 -11.51 -22.98
CA PRO A 137 7.09 -12.39 -24.16
C PRO A 137 7.41 -11.65 -25.46
N ALA A 138 6.97 -10.39 -25.58
CA ALA A 138 7.29 -9.53 -26.72
C ALA A 138 8.78 -9.17 -26.76
N THR A 139 9.38 -8.94 -25.59
CA THR A 139 10.82 -8.63 -25.44
C THR A 139 11.67 -9.83 -25.85
N GLU A 140 11.31 -11.02 -25.40
CA GLU A 140 11.99 -12.27 -25.75
C GLU A 140 11.87 -12.56 -27.25
N LYS A 141 10.67 -12.44 -27.83
CA LYS A 141 10.45 -12.61 -29.27
C LYS A 141 11.28 -11.61 -30.10
N ALA A 142 11.37 -10.35 -29.67
CA ALA A 142 12.17 -9.35 -30.35
C ALA A 142 13.66 -9.69 -30.32
N ARG A 143 14.16 -10.24 -29.20
CA ARG A 143 15.54 -10.70 -29.06
C ARG A 143 15.84 -11.89 -29.98
N ASP A 144 14.95 -12.88 -29.99
CA ASP A 144 15.14 -14.13 -30.72
C ASP A 144 15.03 -13.94 -32.24
N SER A 145 14.29 -12.92 -32.69
CA SER A 145 14.18 -12.53 -34.10
C SER A 145 15.27 -11.56 -34.57
N GLY A 146 16.21 -11.17 -33.70
CA GLY A 146 17.26 -10.19 -34.04
C GLY A 146 16.76 -8.75 -34.23
N ASN A 147 15.55 -8.43 -33.77
CA ASN A 147 15.00 -7.08 -33.84
C ASN A 147 15.50 -6.21 -32.67
N ASP A 148 16.76 -5.77 -32.77
CA ASP A 148 17.45 -5.03 -31.70
C ASP A 148 16.77 -3.70 -31.35
N ARG A 149 16.11 -3.05 -32.32
CA ARG A 149 15.36 -1.80 -32.08
C ARG A 149 14.18 -2.03 -31.14
N LEU A 150 13.34 -3.03 -31.45
CA LEU A 150 12.17 -3.36 -30.64
C LEU A 150 12.58 -3.92 -29.27
N PHE A 151 13.59 -4.79 -29.24
CA PHE A 151 14.15 -5.31 -27.99
C PHE A 151 14.64 -4.18 -27.09
N GLY A 152 15.42 -3.23 -27.63
CA GLY A 152 15.92 -2.09 -26.89
C GLY A 152 14.81 -1.18 -26.34
N LEU A 153 13.75 -0.96 -27.12
CA LEU A 153 12.59 -0.17 -26.69
C LEU A 153 11.85 -0.84 -25.53
N LEU A 154 11.45 -2.11 -25.68
CA LEU A 154 10.71 -2.85 -24.66
C LEU A 154 11.53 -3.03 -23.39
N HIS A 155 12.83 -3.33 -23.52
CA HIS A 155 13.71 -3.44 -22.37
C HIS A 155 13.83 -2.11 -21.62
N ARG A 156 14.09 -0.98 -22.31
CA ARG A 156 14.16 0.34 -21.68
C ARG A 156 12.85 0.73 -21.00
N LEU A 157 11.72 0.41 -21.63
CA LEU A 157 10.39 0.62 -21.04
C LEU A 157 10.27 -0.11 -19.70
N SER A 158 10.63 -1.40 -19.64
CA SER A 158 10.58 -2.17 -18.39
C SER A 158 11.46 -1.57 -17.28
N VAL A 159 12.65 -1.06 -17.65
CA VAL A 159 13.58 -0.42 -16.71
C VAL A 159 13.01 0.90 -16.19
N ILE A 160 12.49 1.76 -17.07
CA ILE A 160 11.86 3.04 -16.69
C ILE A 160 10.68 2.79 -15.76
N LEU A 161 9.81 1.83 -16.08
CA LEU A 161 8.69 1.44 -15.23
C LEU A 161 9.17 1.00 -13.83
N THR A 162 10.24 0.19 -13.77
CA THR A 162 10.83 -0.26 -12.49
C THR A 162 11.38 0.91 -11.67
N VAL A 163 12.04 1.88 -12.32
CA VAL A 163 12.53 3.10 -11.64
C VAL A 163 11.38 3.95 -11.12
N LEU A 164 10.29 4.09 -11.88
CA LEU A 164 9.11 4.82 -11.43
C LEU A 164 8.45 4.13 -10.23
N VAL A 165 8.40 2.79 -10.20
CA VAL A 165 7.92 2.03 -9.04
C VAL A 165 8.79 2.26 -7.82
N LEU A 166 10.12 2.25 -7.98
CA LEU A 166 11.06 2.55 -6.90
C LEU A 166 10.81 3.95 -6.31
N LEU A 167 10.67 4.95 -7.18
CA LEU A 167 10.38 6.33 -6.76
C LEU A 167 9.02 6.43 -6.09
N ALA A 168 7.99 5.73 -6.60
CA ALA A 168 6.67 5.70 -5.98
C ALA A 168 6.73 5.18 -4.54
N TYR A 169 7.47 4.10 -4.27
CA TYR A 169 7.64 3.60 -2.89
C TYR A 169 8.40 4.56 -1.99
N ILE A 170 9.44 5.24 -2.50
CA ILE A 170 10.18 6.25 -1.73
C ILE A 170 9.25 7.42 -1.36
N VAL A 171 8.49 7.94 -2.33
CA VAL A 171 7.53 9.02 -2.09
C VAL A 171 6.44 8.58 -1.12
N ALA A 172 5.90 7.37 -1.28
CA ALA A 172 4.87 6.86 -0.38
C ALA A 172 5.38 6.71 1.06
N ALA A 173 6.62 6.22 1.24
CA ALA A 173 7.24 6.14 2.54
C ALA A 173 7.49 7.53 3.16
N ALA A 174 7.91 8.51 2.36
CA ALA A 174 8.09 9.88 2.83
C ALA A 174 6.77 10.52 3.26
N LEU A 175 5.69 10.33 2.50
CA LEU A 175 4.34 10.82 2.85
C LEU A 175 3.78 10.12 4.08
N ALA A 176 4.11 8.85 4.31
CA ALA A 176 3.69 8.14 5.52
C ALA A 176 4.39 8.65 6.79
N LEU A 177 5.49 9.41 6.66
CA LEU A 177 6.27 9.98 7.76
C LEU A 177 5.97 11.47 8.01
N SER A 178 5.30 12.16 7.09
CA SER A 178 4.96 13.58 7.18
C SER A 178 3.63 13.81 7.89
#